data_AF-A0A3C0NL83-F1
#
_entry.id   AF-A0A3C0NL83-F1
#
_cell.length_a   1.000
_cell.length_b   1.000
_cell.length_c   1.000
_cell.angle_alpha   90.00
_cell.angle_beta   90.00
_cell.angle_gamma   90.00
#
_symmetry.space_group_name_H-M   'P 1'
#
loop_
_entity.id
_entity.type
_entity.pdbx_description
1 polymer ?
#
loop_
_entity_poly.entity_id
_entity_poly.type
_entity_poly.pdbx_seq_one_letter_code
_entity_poly.pdbx_strand_id
1 'polypeptide(L)'
;MNQKYEALFTPFKIGEVEIPNRIVQCSMGGTTLFGWLEPSHFDLEGANFLLQRAKDGVGLVLPGMQVIRDTMGRKWLDSNRQMYR
;
A
#
# COMPACT_ATOMS: atom_id res chain seq x y z
N MET A 1 26.92 -9.98 -7.60
CA MET A 1 25.54 -9.73 -8.06
C MET A 1 25.43 -10.14 -9.51
N ASN A 2 24.34 -10.80 -9.94
CA ASN A 2 24.23 -11.22 -11.35
C ASN A 2 23.86 -9.99 -12.22
N GLN A 3 24.65 -9.71 -13.25
CA GLN A 3 24.51 -8.53 -14.11
C GLN A 3 23.12 -8.42 -14.74
N LYS A 4 22.45 -9.56 -15.00
CA LYS A 4 21.07 -9.56 -15.52
C LYS A 4 20.03 -8.85 -14.64
N TYR A 5 20.34 -8.65 -13.36
CA TYR A 5 19.43 -8.01 -12.40
C TYR A 5 19.79 -6.55 -12.11
N GLU A 6 20.88 -6.02 -12.67
CA GLU A 6 21.37 -4.67 -12.37
C GLU A 6 20.29 -3.61 -12.57
N ALA A 7 19.50 -3.72 -13.65
CA ALA A 7 18.40 -2.82 -13.94
C ALA A 7 17.37 -2.72 -12.80
N LEU A 8 17.14 -3.79 -12.02
CA LEU A 8 16.20 -3.79 -10.90
C LEU A 8 16.62 -2.85 -9.76
N PHE A 9 17.91 -2.54 -9.64
CA PHE A 9 18.47 -1.74 -8.54
C PHE A 9 18.88 -0.33 -9.00
N THR A 10 18.43 0.09 -10.18
CA THR A 10 18.63 1.45 -10.68
C THR A 10 17.45 2.36 -10.29
N PRO A 11 17.71 3.58 -9.78
CA PRO A 11 16.66 4.56 -9.54
C PRO A 11 15.94 4.98 -10.83
N PHE A 12 14.69 5.41 -10.70
CA PHE A 12 13.89 5.93 -11.81
C PHE A 12 12.78 6.87 -11.32
N LYS A 13 12.20 7.66 -12.23
CA LYS A 13 11.14 8.63 -11.90
C LYS A 13 9.76 8.10 -12.33
N ILE A 14 8.77 8.18 -11.44
CA ILE A 14 7.35 7.98 -11.76
C ILE A 14 6.60 9.26 -11.38
N GLY A 15 6.05 9.97 -12.37
CA GLY A 15 5.46 11.30 -12.14
C GLY A 15 6.50 12.26 -11.56
N GLU A 16 6.24 12.80 -10.37
CA GLU A 16 7.16 13.67 -9.64
C GLU A 16 8.00 12.96 -8.57
N VAL A 17 7.85 11.65 -8.40
CA VAL A 17 8.53 10.89 -7.35
C VAL A 17 9.74 10.14 -7.92
N GLU A 18 10.90 10.27 -7.26
CA GLU A 18 12.07 9.44 -7.49
C GLU A 18 11.94 8.13 -6.69
N ILE A 19 12.02 6.99 -7.39
CA ILE A 19 11.91 5.66 -6.82
C ILE A 19 13.32 5.03 -6.80
N PRO A 20 13.79 4.51 -5.66
CA PRO A 20 15.18 4.10 -5.49
C PRO A 20 15.57 2.83 -6.26
N ASN A 21 14.59 1.98 -6.60
CA ASN A 21 14.79 0.74 -7.34
C ASN A 21 13.48 0.28 -7.99
N ARG A 22 13.55 -0.66 -8.93
CA ARG A 22 12.41 -1.13 -9.73
C ARG A 22 11.68 -2.33 -9.12
N ILE A 23 11.83 -2.55 -7.81
CA ILE A 23 11.14 -3.61 -7.08
C ILE A 23 9.85 -3.02 -6.51
N VAL A 24 8.72 -3.63 -6.84
CA VAL A 24 7.39 -3.15 -6.49
C VAL A 24 6.65 -4.20 -5.66
N GLN A 25 6.13 -3.79 -4.51
CA GLN A 25 5.11 -4.55 -3.79
C GLN A 25 3.76 -4.24 -4.43
N CYS A 26 3.24 -5.16 -5.25
CA CYS A 26 1.95 -4.99 -5.91
C CYS A 26 0.78 -5.09 -4.92
N SER A 27 -0.35 -4.52 -5.33
CA SER A 27 -1.63 -4.65 -4.63
C SER A 27 -2.06 -6.11 -4.54
N MET A 28 -2.41 -6.57 -3.34
CA MET A 28 -2.87 -7.93 -3.08
C MET A 28 -4.10 -7.88 -2.16
N GLY A 29 -4.93 -8.92 -2.21
CA GLY A 29 -5.97 -9.11 -1.19
C GLY A 29 -5.31 -9.32 0.18
N GLY A 30 -5.88 -8.71 1.23
CA GLY A 30 -5.34 -8.79 2.60
C GLY A 30 -4.22 -7.79 2.92
N THR A 31 -3.80 -6.94 1.97
CA THR A 31 -2.88 -5.80 2.24
C THR A 31 -3.60 -4.46 2.22
N THR A 32 -4.89 -4.47 2.52
CA THR A 32 -5.75 -3.30 2.53
C THR A 32 -5.53 -2.52 3.83
N LEU A 33 -5.43 -1.18 3.75
CA LEU A 33 -5.25 -0.33 4.93
C LEU A 33 -6.54 -0.06 5.70
N PHE A 34 -7.69 -0.16 5.02
CA PHE A 34 -8.99 0.12 5.60
C PHE A 34 -9.98 -1.04 5.40
N GLY A 35 -10.61 -1.50 6.49
CA GLY A 35 -11.70 -2.49 6.43
C GLY A 35 -12.79 -2.09 5.42
N TRP A 36 -13.32 -3.08 4.69
CA TRP A 36 -14.16 -2.84 3.49
C TRP A 36 -15.57 -3.46 3.55
N LEU A 37 -15.73 -4.55 4.31
CA LEU A 37 -17.02 -5.24 4.45
C LEU A 37 -17.81 -4.61 5.60
N GLU A 38 -17.21 -4.60 6.78
CA GLU A 38 -17.62 -3.91 8.01
C GLU A 38 -17.44 -2.38 7.91
N PRO A 39 -17.93 -1.59 8.90
CA PRO A 39 -17.58 -0.18 8.98
C PRO A 39 -16.08 0.01 8.86
N SER A 40 -15.67 0.96 8.03
CA SER A 40 -14.25 1.20 7.79
C SER A 40 -13.53 1.41 9.12
N HIS A 41 -12.37 0.78 9.25
CA HIS A 41 -11.45 0.92 10.36
C HIS A 41 -10.02 0.79 9.81
N PHE A 42 -9.04 1.29 10.55
CA PHE A 42 -7.63 1.12 10.17
C PHE A 42 -7.17 -0.30 10.50
N ASP A 43 -6.65 -1.00 9.49
CA ASP A 43 -6.11 -2.35 9.64
C ASP A 43 -4.61 -2.28 9.98
N LEU A 44 -4.30 -2.55 11.26
CA LEU A 44 -2.93 -2.51 11.77
C LEU A 44 -2.06 -3.63 11.19
N GLU A 45 -2.62 -4.80 10.88
CA GLU A 45 -1.86 -5.92 10.31
C GLU A 45 -1.48 -5.61 8.86
N GLY A 46 -2.44 -5.14 8.06
CA GLY A 46 -2.20 -4.68 6.70
C GLY A 46 -1.18 -3.55 6.64
N ALA A 47 -1.28 -2.57 7.55
CA ALA A 47 -0.32 -1.48 7.65
C ALA A 47 1.09 -1.95 8.03
N ASN A 48 1.21 -2.83 9.03
CA ASN A 48 2.50 -3.37 9.47
C ASN A 48 3.17 -4.20 8.37
N PHE A 49 2.39 -4.98 7.61
CA PHE A 49 2.90 -5.71 6.46
C PHE A 49 3.52 -4.78 5.42
N LEU A 50 2.79 -3.73 5.01
CA LEU A 50 3.27 -2.77 4.01
C LEU A 50 4.49 -1.98 4.53
N LEU A 51 4.47 -1.58 5.80
CA LEU A 51 5.60 -0.92 6.46
C LEU A 51 6.84 -1.81 6.45
N GLN A 52 6.70 -3.10 6.70
CA GLN A 52 7.82 -4.03 6.66
C GLN A 52 8.38 -4.16 5.23
N ARG A 53 7.53 -4.26 4.20
CA ARG A 53 8.00 -4.27 2.79
C ARG A 53 8.80 -3.02 2.44
N ALA A 54 8.35 -1.86 2.90
CA ALA A 54 9.08 -0.60 2.70
C ALA A 54 10.44 -0.62 3.42
N LYS A 55 10.49 -1.09 4.67
CA LYS A 55 11.74 -1.22 5.45
C LYS A 55 12.72 -2.24 4.83
N ASP A 56 12.20 -3.27 4.17
CA ASP A 56 13.00 -4.30 3.50
C ASP A 56 13.58 -3.84 2.13
N GLY A 57 13.39 -2.57 1.75
CA GLY A 57 14.03 -1.98 0.57
C GLY A 57 13.24 -2.05 -0.73
N VAL A 58 11.93 -2.35 -0.68
CA VAL A 58 11.05 -2.22 -1.84
C VAL A 58 10.97 -0.75 -2.27
N GLY A 59 11.18 -0.48 -3.56
CA GLY A 59 11.18 0.90 -4.09
C GLY A 59 9.79 1.54 -4.13
N LEU A 60 8.75 0.79 -4.49
CA LEU A 60 7.37 1.27 -4.53
C LEU A 60 6.41 0.26 -3.88
N VAL A 61 5.58 0.75 -2.95
CA VAL A 61 4.58 -0.07 -2.25
C VAL A 61 3.18 0.35 -2.65
N LEU A 62 2.42 -0.58 -3.23
CA LEU A 62 1.03 -0.39 -3.60
C LEU A 62 0.14 -1.12 -2.57
N PRO A 63 -0.70 -0.40 -1.80
CA PRO A 63 -1.62 -1.06 -0.88
C PRO A 63 -2.64 -1.90 -1.63
N GLY A 64 -3.32 -2.81 -0.91
CA GLY A 64 -4.47 -3.55 -1.43
C GLY A 64 -5.62 -2.61 -1.85
N MET A 65 -6.67 -3.17 -2.45
CA MET A 65 -7.83 -2.37 -2.85
C MET A 65 -8.43 -1.63 -1.64
N GLN A 66 -8.72 -0.34 -1.81
CA GLN A 66 -9.40 0.47 -0.81
C GLN A 66 -10.80 0.77 -1.32
N VAL A 67 -11.81 0.49 -0.49
CA VAL A 67 -13.20 0.80 -0.81
C VAL A 67 -13.51 2.21 -0.29
N ILE A 68 -13.91 3.11 -1.18
CA ILE A 68 -14.23 4.51 -0.83
C ILE A 68 -15.59 4.65 -0.11
N ARG A 69 -16.44 3.62 -0.20
CA ARG A 69 -17.76 3.57 0.44
C ARG A 69 -18.04 2.15 0.93
N ASP A 70 -18.14 1.95 2.25
CA ASP A 70 -18.25 0.63 2.85
C ASP A 70 -19.50 -0.15 2.34
N THR A 71 -19.43 -1.48 2.36
CA THR A 71 -20.47 -2.33 1.75
C THR A 71 -21.72 -2.43 2.63
N MET A 72 -21.57 -2.62 3.94
CA MET A 72 -22.69 -2.87 4.85
C MET A 72 -23.42 -1.61 5.31
N GLY A 73 -22.69 -0.56 5.69
CA GLY A 73 -23.19 0.72 6.21
C GLY A 73 -23.32 1.82 5.16
N ARG A 74 -22.78 1.63 3.95
CA ARG A 74 -22.80 2.58 2.82
C ARG A 74 -22.21 3.95 3.17
N LYS A 75 -21.33 4.04 4.17
CA LYS A 75 -20.70 5.30 4.56
C LYS A 75 -19.44 5.53 3.75
N TRP A 76 -19.14 6.80 3.49
CA TRP A 76 -17.91 7.19 2.82
C TRP A 76 -16.71 7.02 3.76
N LEU A 77 -15.57 6.62 3.23
CA LEU A 77 -14.34 6.42 4.01
C LEU A 77 -13.96 7.68 4.83
N ASP A 78 -14.07 8.87 4.22
CA ASP A 78 -13.79 10.16 4.88
C ASP A 78 -14.76 10.52 6.02
N SER A 79 -15.93 9.86 6.09
CA SER A 79 -16.88 10.11 7.17
C SER A 79 -16.41 9.61 8.54
N ASN A 80 -15.51 8.61 8.56
CA ASN A 80 -14.95 8.06 9.80
C ASN A 80 -13.54 8.62 10.07
N ARG A 81 -13.45 9.90 10.44
CA ARG A 81 -12.15 10.55 10.68
C ARG A 81 -11.34 9.97 11.84
N GLN A 82 -11.95 9.16 12.71
CA GLN A 82 -11.23 8.54 13.83
C GLN A 82 -10.21 7.50 13.38
N MET A 83 -10.35 6.94 12.17
CA MET A 83 -9.44 5.92 11.64
C MET A 83 -8.05 6.46 11.26
N TYR A 84 -7.93 7.77 11.10
CA TYR A 84 -6.67 8.42 10.66
C TYR A 84 -5.85 8.97 11.82
N ARG A 85 -6.27 8.71 13.07
CA ARG A 85 -5.61 9.16 14.29
C ARG A 85 -4.92 7.97 14.95
#